data_AF-A0A7S2S4C6-F1
#
_entry.id   AF-A0A7S2S4C6-F1
#
_cell.length_a   1.000
_cell.length_b   1.000
_cell.length_c   1.000
_cell.angle_alpha   90.00
_cell.angle_beta   90.00
_cell.angle_gamma   90.00
#
_symmetry.space_group_name_H-M   'P 1'
#
loop_
_entity.id
_entity.type
_entity.pdbx_description
1 polymer ?
#
loop_
_entity_poly.entity_id
_entity_poly.type
_entity_poly.pdbx_seq_one_letter_code
_entity_poly.pdbx_strand_id
1 'polypeptide(L)'
;GPNLKDDLWKSPWQEPGQYVTFEMDRGGWNNVRMSLELVFAFARATGRTVVLPRDEHMYFPDPGVQAKDFFKHAHGFADFFPIWDMHKRGTQPLVTMDDFLQREAYTGGLGPPPSAPLQNLGYRPLRDYLRGLGLDPTNDAVFMPKVNNDGRSHFLAFPTGKDAPVISNQTLTAPTGASLELVERLRTFAAGRTVLPFDGSWRTAKVVHFASFPNKGYRLLTHFYTFFFFADPSMDRRIKVRQR
;
A
#
# COMPACT_ATOMS: atom_id res chain seq x y z
N GLY A 1 -5.51 25.77 8.68
CA GLY A 1 -6.25 24.65 9.30
C GLY A 1 -6.57 23.61 8.24
N PRO A 2 -6.82 22.34 8.61
CA PRO A 2 -7.08 21.28 7.64
C PRO A 2 -8.35 21.59 6.82
N ASN A 3 -8.23 21.49 5.49
CA ASN A 3 -9.32 21.73 4.55
C ASN A 3 -10.28 20.53 4.54
N LEU A 4 -11.42 20.64 5.22
CA LEU A 4 -12.46 19.61 5.34
C LEU A 4 -12.90 19.02 3.98
N LYS A 5 -12.82 19.81 2.89
CA LYS A 5 -13.18 19.36 1.53
C LYS A 5 -12.27 18.25 1.01
N ASP A 6 -11.01 18.21 1.44
CA ASP A 6 -10.04 17.20 0.99
C ASP A 6 -10.10 15.92 1.84
N ASP A 7 -10.55 16.02 3.10
CA ASP A 7 -10.80 14.85 3.95
C ASP A 7 -11.98 14.03 3.44
N LEU A 8 -13.00 14.69 2.89
CA LEU A 8 -14.18 14.04 2.34
C LEU A 8 -14.05 13.63 0.87
N TRP A 9 -12.90 13.89 0.22
CA TRP A 9 -12.69 13.47 -1.16
C TRP A 9 -12.78 11.94 -1.27
N LYS A 10 -13.43 11.45 -2.33
CA LYS A 10 -13.53 10.02 -2.64
C LYS A 10 -12.74 9.70 -3.89
N SER A 11 -12.07 8.57 -3.88
CA SER A 11 -11.32 8.10 -5.03
C SER A 11 -12.26 7.76 -6.20
N PRO A 12 -11.89 8.06 -7.45
CA PRO A 12 -12.66 7.64 -8.62
C PRO A 12 -12.67 6.11 -8.84
N TRP A 13 -11.83 5.35 -8.10
CA TRP A 13 -11.83 3.88 -8.11
C TRP A 13 -12.37 3.27 -6.81
N GLN A 14 -12.99 4.07 -5.95
CA GLN A 14 -13.51 3.58 -4.69
C GLN A 14 -14.69 2.64 -4.94
N GLU A 15 -14.51 1.37 -4.57
CA GLU A 15 -15.56 0.35 -4.53
C GLU A 15 -15.73 -0.18 -3.09
N PRO A 16 -16.95 -0.55 -2.68
CA PRO A 16 -17.19 -1.13 -1.35
C PRO A 16 -16.51 -2.50 -1.20
N GLY A 17 -16.15 -2.86 0.03
CA GLY A 17 -15.63 -4.19 0.35
C GLY A 17 -14.21 -4.47 -0.17
N GLN A 18 -13.43 -3.41 -0.44
CA GLN A 18 -12.05 -3.52 -0.91
C GLN A 18 -11.05 -3.08 0.14
N TYR A 19 -9.98 -3.86 0.27
CA TYR A 19 -9.01 -3.75 1.35
C TYR A 19 -7.59 -3.63 0.82
N VAL A 20 -6.75 -2.96 1.61
CA VAL A 20 -5.30 -3.06 1.52
C VAL A 20 -4.76 -3.59 2.85
N THR A 21 -3.95 -4.63 2.78
CA THR A 21 -3.25 -5.23 3.92
C THR A 21 -1.75 -5.10 3.67
N PHE A 22 -0.94 -5.12 4.71
CA PHE A 22 0.49 -4.93 4.57
C PHE A 22 1.27 -5.61 5.69
N GLU A 23 2.52 -5.94 5.40
CA GLU A 23 3.47 -6.45 6.38
C GLU A 23 4.37 -5.33 6.89
N MET A 24 4.72 -5.40 8.17
CA MET A 24 5.73 -4.50 8.74
C MET A 24 7.12 -4.89 8.21
N ASP A 25 7.90 -3.88 7.78
CA ASP A 25 9.29 -4.10 7.42
C ASP A 25 10.11 -4.47 8.66
N ARG A 26 11.05 -5.41 8.51
CA ARG A 26 11.91 -5.86 9.62
C ARG A 26 13.12 -4.94 9.91
N GLY A 27 13.21 -3.82 9.22
CA GLY A 27 14.25 -2.81 9.43
C GLY A 27 13.91 -1.84 10.56
N GLY A 28 14.73 -0.79 10.69
CA GLY A 28 14.49 0.27 11.66
C GLY A 28 13.26 1.13 11.34
N TRP A 29 12.84 1.94 12.31
CA TRP A 29 11.64 2.77 12.28
C TRP A 29 11.40 3.57 10.98
N ASN A 30 12.46 4.13 10.38
CA ASN A 30 12.30 4.88 9.14
C ASN A 30 11.75 4.01 7.98
N ASN A 31 12.11 2.73 7.91
CA ASN A 31 11.60 1.83 6.89
C ASN A 31 10.12 1.50 7.13
N VAL A 32 9.75 1.30 8.39
CA VAL A 32 8.37 1.11 8.83
C VAL A 32 7.52 2.33 8.43
N ARG A 33 7.98 3.56 8.74
CA ARG A 33 7.33 4.81 8.31
C ARG A 33 7.18 4.90 6.79
N MET A 34 8.25 4.64 6.01
CA MET A 34 8.19 4.72 4.55
C MET A 34 7.17 3.74 3.95
N SER A 35 7.15 2.49 4.45
CA SER A 35 6.17 1.49 4.01
C SER A 35 4.73 1.91 4.33
N LEU A 36 4.51 2.49 5.51
CA LEU A 36 3.20 2.99 5.93
C LEU A 36 2.71 4.11 5.00
N GLU A 37 3.56 5.08 4.69
CA GLU A 37 3.21 6.19 3.78
C GLU A 37 2.78 5.68 2.40
N LEU A 38 3.47 4.67 1.89
CA LEU A 38 3.18 4.06 0.60
C LEU A 38 1.82 3.33 0.63
N VAL A 39 1.55 2.55 1.68
CA VAL A 39 0.25 1.87 1.88
C VAL A 39 -0.88 2.88 1.97
N PHE A 40 -0.74 3.92 2.79
CA PHE A 40 -1.78 4.93 2.98
C PHE A 40 -2.02 5.77 1.73
N ALA A 41 -0.96 6.14 1.01
CA ALA A 41 -1.10 6.84 -0.26
C ALA A 41 -1.83 5.97 -1.30
N PHE A 42 -1.51 4.67 -1.38
CA PHE A 42 -2.23 3.74 -2.24
C PHE A 42 -3.69 3.57 -1.83
N ALA A 43 -3.96 3.38 -0.54
CA ALA A 43 -5.31 3.22 0.00
C ALA A 43 -6.17 4.45 -0.30
N ARG A 44 -5.60 5.64 -0.07
CA ARG A 44 -6.25 6.90 -0.36
C ARG A 44 -6.50 7.06 -1.84
N ALA A 45 -5.50 6.74 -2.67
CA ALA A 45 -5.59 6.81 -4.11
C ALA A 45 -6.68 5.90 -4.67
N THR A 46 -6.84 4.69 -4.14
CA THR A 46 -7.78 3.66 -4.62
C THR A 46 -9.11 3.63 -3.89
N GLY A 47 -9.24 4.36 -2.78
CA GLY A 47 -10.43 4.33 -1.92
C GLY A 47 -10.57 3.05 -1.07
N ARG A 48 -9.52 2.23 -0.98
CA ARG A 48 -9.52 0.97 -0.21
C ARG A 48 -9.47 1.22 1.29
N THR A 49 -10.06 0.31 2.06
CA THR A 49 -9.95 0.29 3.52
C THR A 49 -8.59 -0.25 3.93
N VAL A 50 -7.86 0.49 4.76
CA VAL A 50 -6.59 0.01 5.33
C VAL A 50 -6.87 -0.95 6.47
N VAL A 51 -6.31 -2.15 6.37
CA VAL A 51 -6.30 -3.12 7.47
C VAL A 51 -5.02 -2.93 8.25
N LEU A 52 -5.12 -2.48 9.49
CA LEU A 52 -3.97 -2.35 10.37
C LEU A 52 -3.48 -3.74 10.80
N PRO A 53 -2.18 -4.04 10.70
CA PRO A 53 -1.64 -5.28 11.24
C PRO A 53 -1.85 -5.31 12.76
N ARG A 54 -1.80 -6.51 13.34
CA ARG A 54 -1.78 -6.65 14.80
C ARG A 54 -0.54 -5.97 15.36
N ASP A 55 -0.59 -5.57 16.63
CA ASP A 55 0.57 -4.97 17.28
C ASP A 55 1.74 -5.95 17.28
N GLU A 56 2.91 -5.47 16.84
CA GLU A 56 4.12 -6.26 16.72
C GLU A 56 5.24 -5.62 17.55
N HIS A 57 6.21 -6.44 17.95
CA HIS A 57 7.43 -5.94 18.56
C HIS A 57 8.27 -5.22 17.50
N MET A 58 8.17 -3.90 17.46
CA MET A 58 9.01 -3.08 16.60
C MET A 58 10.43 -3.02 17.17
N TYR A 59 11.44 -3.14 16.31
CA TYR A 59 12.84 -3.02 16.72
C TYR A 59 13.18 -1.56 17.02
N PHE A 60 13.05 -1.17 18.28
CA PHE A 60 13.57 0.09 18.81
C PHE A 60 14.80 -0.19 19.67
N PRO A 61 16.02 0.09 19.19
CA PRO A 61 17.18 0.10 20.05
C PRO A 61 17.08 1.32 20.98
N ASP A 62 16.57 1.11 22.19
CA ASP A 62 16.61 2.10 23.26
C ASP A 62 18.00 2.05 23.95
N PRO A 63 18.80 3.13 23.91
CA PRO A 63 20.10 3.18 24.58
C PRO A 63 19.93 3.07 26.09
N GLY A 64 20.05 1.85 26.61
CA GLY A 64 19.90 1.52 28.04
C GLY A 64 19.11 0.24 28.29
N VAL A 65 18.41 -0.28 27.28
CA VAL A 65 17.62 -1.51 27.37
C VAL A 65 18.41 -2.66 26.75
N GLN A 66 18.52 -3.80 27.45
CA GLN A 66 19.24 -4.97 26.91
C GLN A 66 18.49 -5.54 25.70
N ALA A 67 19.21 -6.12 24.74
CA ALA A 67 18.62 -6.63 23.51
C ALA A 67 17.47 -7.65 23.70
N LYS A 68 17.49 -8.38 24.82
CA LYS A 68 16.44 -9.31 25.24
C LYS A 68 15.12 -8.64 25.66
N ASP A 69 15.18 -7.34 25.99
CA ASP A 69 14.08 -6.55 26.53
C ASP A 69 13.43 -5.66 25.44
N PHE A 70 14.06 -5.47 24.27
CA PHE A 70 13.47 -4.75 23.11
C PHE A 70 12.18 -5.40 22.60
N PHE A 71 11.99 -6.69 22.87
CA PHE A 71 10.81 -7.46 22.48
C PHE A 71 9.76 -7.54 23.59
N LYS A 72 9.86 -6.74 24.67
CA LYS A 72 8.90 -6.81 25.79
C LYS A 72 7.66 -5.94 25.62
N HIS A 73 7.70 -4.95 24.73
CA HIS A 73 6.56 -4.09 24.43
C HIS A 73 6.16 -4.27 22.97
N ALA A 74 4.93 -4.71 22.73
CA ALA A 74 4.34 -4.65 21.40
C ALA A 74 3.90 -3.20 21.17
N HIS A 75 4.25 -2.63 20.03
CA HIS A 75 3.81 -1.30 19.66
C HIS A 75 3.00 -1.38 18.37
N GLY A 76 1.89 -0.66 18.34
CA GLY A 76 1.06 -0.51 17.16
C GLY A 76 1.42 0.75 16.38
N PHE A 77 0.97 0.84 15.13
CA PHE A 77 1.08 2.09 14.37
C PHE A 77 0.30 3.24 15.01
N ALA A 78 -0.79 2.92 15.70
CA ALA A 78 -1.63 3.90 16.39
C ALA A 78 -0.94 4.59 17.57
N ASP A 79 0.15 4.03 18.10
CA ASP A 79 0.92 4.63 19.20
C ASP A 79 1.76 5.82 18.71
N PHE A 80 2.10 5.86 17.41
CA PHE A 80 3.01 6.85 16.82
C PHE A 80 2.33 7.80 15.85
N PHE A 81 1.20 7.41 15.28
CA PHE A 81 0.51 8.16 14.25
C PHE A 81 -0.96 8.38 14.63
N PRO A 82 -1.55 9.55 14.32
CA PRO A 82 -2.96 9.85 14.61
C PRO A 82 -3.91 9.14 13.62
N ILE A 83 -3.72 7.85 13.41
CA ILE A 83 -4.43 7.01 12.43
C ILE A 83 -5.92 6.95 12.77
N TRP A 84 -6.26 6.79 14.04
CA TRP A 84 -7.66 6.79 14.47
C TRP A 84 -8.34 8.14 14.26
N ASP A 85 -7.62 9.25 14.36
CA ASP A 85 -8.19 10.56 14.08
C ASP A 85 -8.42 10.76 12.57
N MET A 86 -7.54 10.21 11.72
CA MET A 86 -7.79 10.16 10.28
C MET A 86 -9.05 9.34 9.97
N HIS A 87 -9.26 8.22 10.66
CA HIS A 87 -10.48 7.42 10.52
C HIS A 87 -11.72 8.21 10.92
N LYS A 88 -11.72 8.79 12.13
CA LYS A 88 -12.85 9.56 12.69
C LYS A 88 -13.23 10.75 11.82
N ARG A 89 -12.26 11.42 11.20
CA ARG A 89 -12.49 12.54 10.27
C ARG A 89 -12.98 12.10 8.88
N GLY A 90 -13.04 10.80 8.61
CA GLY A 90 -13.42 10.27 7.30
C GLY A 90 -12.32 10.36 6.24
N THR A 91 -11.10 10.76 6.61
CA THR A 91 -9.96 10.91 5.69
C THR A 91 -9.54 9.57 5.09
N GLN A 92 -9.55 8.50 5.89
CA GLN A 92 -9.14 7.17 5.47
C GLN A 92 -9.97 6.08 6.20
N PRO A 93 -10.69 5.22 5.47
CA PRO A 93 -11.31 4.04 6.06
C PRO A 93 -10.24 3.08 6.60
N LEU A 94 -10.46 2.63 7.84
CA LEU A 94 -9.53 1.82 8.61
C LEU A 94 -10.31 0.71 9.31
N VAL A 95 -9.67 -0.45 9.47
CA VAL A 95 -10.20 -1.60 10.21
C VAL A 95 -9.03 -2.34 10.87
N THR A 96 -9.27 -2.99 12.00
CA THR A 96 -8.25 -3.85 12.62
C THR A 96 -8.13 -5.15 11.83
N MET A 97 -6.97 -5.82 11.94
CA MET A 97 -6.80 -7.15 11.34
C MET A 97 -7.87 -8.13 11.83
N ASP A 98 -8.21 -8.10 13.12
CA ASP A 98 -9.19 -9.04 13.71
C ASP A 98 -10.59 -8.82 13.13
N ASP A 99 -11.02 -7.56 13.02
CA ASP A 99 -12.30 -7.22 12.39
C ASP A 99 -12.31 -7.62 10.91
N PHE A 100 -11.21 -7.36 10.19
CA PHE A 100 -11.09 -7.76 8.79
C PHE A 100 -11.21 -9.28 8.63
N LEU A 101 -10.46 -10.06 9.40
CA LEU A 101 -10.52 -11.52 9.29
C LEU A 101 -11.89 -12.04 9.69
N GLN A 102 -12.49 -11.53 10.76
CA GLN A 102 -13.85 -11.92 11.17
C GLN A 102 -14.86 -11.67 10.05
N ARG A 103 -14.82 -10.49 9.41
CA ARG A 103 -15.76 -10.09 8.35
C ARG A 103 -15.49 -10.80 7.02
N GLU A 104 -14.24 -10.97 6.64
CA GLU A 104 -13.89 -11.37 5.28
C GLU A 104 -13.40 -12.82 5.16
N ALA A 105 -12.58 -13.28 6.10
CA ALA A 105 -12.08 -14.65 6.11
C ALA A 105 -13.18 -15.66 6.49
N TYR A 106 -13.92 -15.37 7.57
CA TYR A 106 -14.92 -16.29 8.10
C TYR A 106 -16.31 -16.10 7.48
N THR A 107 -16.73 -14.86 7.23
CA THR A 107 -18.09 -14.56 6.73
C THR A 107 -18.14 -14.06 5.28
N GLY A 108 -17.05 -13.47 4.77
CA GLY A 108 -17.05 -12.71 3.51
C GLY A 108 -16.44 -13.47 2.32
N GLY A 109 -16.23 -14.77 2.43
CA GLY A 109 -15.85 -15.64 1.30
C GLY A 109 -14.38 -15.61 0.90
N LEU A 110 -13.47 -15.03 1.70
CA LEU A 110 -12.01 -15.21 1.49
C LEU A 110 -11.52 -16.60 1.94
N GLY A 111 -12.31 -17.30 2.75
CA GLY A 111 -11.94 -18.58 3.36
C GLY A 111 -11.14 -18.40 4.64
N PRO A 112 -11.26 -19.27 5.65
CA PRO A 112 -10.56 -19.09 6.92
C PRO A 112 -9.05 -19.34 6.77
N PRO A 113 -8.21 -18.68 7.59
CA PRO A 113 -6.79 -19.00 7.67
C PRO A 113 -6.56 -20.43 8.22
N PRO A 114 -5.40 -21.06 7.94
CA PRO A 114 -5.14 -22.45 8.33
C PRO A 114 -5.19 -22.67 9.85
N SER A 115 -6.13 -23.54 10.25
CA SER A 115 -6.29 -24.35 11.48
C SER A 115 -6.05 -23.76 12.88
N ALA A 116 -5.91 -22.44 13.05
CA ALA A 116 -5.93 -21.81 14.38
C ALA A 116 -7.14 -20.86 14.54
N PRO A 117 -7.81 -20.84 15.70
CA PRO A 117 -8.75 -19.76 16.03
C PRO A 117 -8.08 -18.40 15.82
N LEU A 118 -8.84 -17.40 15.34
CA LEU A 118 -8.31 -16.04 15.06
C LEU A 118 -7.37 -15.52 16.14
N GLN A 119 -7.77 -15.66 17.40
CA GLN A 119 -7.06 -15.18 18.58
C GLN A 119 -5.68 -15.82 18.75
N ASN A 120 -5.46 -17.01 18.17
CA ASN A 120 -4.24 -17.80 18.28
C ASN A 120 -3.45 -17.89 16.97
N LEU A 121 -3.90 -17.19 15.92
CA LEU A 121 -3.18 -17.16 14.65
C LEU A 121 -1.88 -16.35 14.81
N GLY A 122 -0.77 -17.06 14.95
CA GLY A 122 0.55 -16.45 15.03
C GLY A 122 0.89 -15.66 13.76
N TYR A 123 1.90 -14.78 13.89
CA TYR A 123 2.34 -13.90 12.80
C TYR A 123 2.64 -14.63 11.49
N ARG A 124 3.38 -15.75 11.53
CA ARG A 124 3.77 -16.49 10.31
C ARG A 124 2.55 -17.08 9.56
N PRO A 125 1.67 -17.87 10.20
CA PRO A 125 0.44 -18.35 9.56
C PRO A 125 -0.45 -17.23 8.99
N LEU A 126 -0.64 -16.14 9.73
CA LEU A 126 -1.44 -15.00 9.27
C LEU A 126 -0.84 -14.35 8.02
N ARG A 127 0.45 -14.10 8.05
CA ARG A 127 1.19 -13.51 6.94
C ARG A 127 1.13 -14.40 5.69
N ASP A 128 1.35 -15.70 5.84
CA ASP A 128 1.32 -16.64 4.72
C ASP A 128 -0.10 -16.76 4.13
N TYR A 129 -1.14 -16.68 4.97
CA TYR A 129 -2.54 -16.56 4.53
C TYR A 129 -2.80 -15.27 3.75
N LEU A 130 -2.41 -14.10 4.27
CA LEU A 130 -2.62 -12.80 3.60
C LEU A 130 -1.93 -12.73 2.23
N ARG A 131 -0.74 -13.32 2.11
CA ARG A 131 -0.05 -13.48 0.83
C ARG A 131 -0.85 -14.32 -0.15
N GLY A 132 -1.49 -15.40 0.31
CA GLY A 132 -2.35 -16.25 -0.53
C GLY A 132 -3.68 -15.62 -0.94
N LEU A 133 -4.15 -14.57 -0.25
CA LEU A 133 -5.43 -13.90 -0.53
C LEU A 133 -5.36 -12.81 -1.59
N GLY A 134 -4.24 -12.10 -1.64
CA GLY A 134 -4.11 -10.94 -2.48
C GLY A 134 -4.03 -11.32 -3.96
N LEU A 135 -4.16 -10.32 -4.83
CA LEU A 135 -3.17 -10.25 -5.90
C LEU A 135 -1.82 -10.25 -5.20
N ASP A 136 -1.20 -11.44 -5.09
CA ASP A 136 0.14 -11.56 -4.54
C ASP A 136 1.08 -10.98 -5.58
N PRO A 137 1.56 -9.75 -5.38
CA PRO A 137 2.45 -9.15 -6.35
C PRO A 137 3.80 -9.87 -6.32
N THR A 138 4.05 -10.76 -5.35
CA THR A 138 5.28 -11.55 -5.25
C THR A 138 5.21 -12.88 -5.97
N ASN A 139 4.04 -13.32 -6.45
CA ASN A 139 4.00 -14.38 -7.46
C ASN A 139 4.59 -13.91 -8.81
N ASP A 140 4.79 -12.59 -9.01
CA ASP A 140 5.43 -12.01 -10.22
C ASP A 140 6.27 -10.71 -10.01
N ALA A 141 6.81 -10.42 -8.82
CA ALA A 141 7.66 -9.22 -8.60
C ALA A 141 7.00 -7.84 -8.92
N VAL A 142 5.68 -7.75 -8.79
CA VAL A 142 4.84 -6.66 -9.27
C VAL A 142 4.80 -5.45 -8.34
N PHE A 143 5.12 -5.53 -7.04
CA PHE A 143 4.88 -4.38 -6.13
C PHE A 143 6.12 -3.70 -5.55
N MET A 144 7.34 -4.13 -5.89
CA MET A 144 8.49 -3.66 -5.13
C MET A 144 9.28 -2.57 -5.87
N PRO A 145 9.46 -1.39 -5.25
CA PRO A 145 10.30 -0.31 -5.76
C PRO A 145 11.80 -0.61 -5.59
N LYS A 146 12.21 -1.84 -5.88
CA LYS A 146 13.62 -2.19 -6.02
C LYS A 146 13.82 -2.85 -7.37
N VAL A 147 14.90 -2.42 -8.01
CA VAL A 147 15.70 -3.12 -9.00
C VAL A 147 15.45 -4.63 -8.89
N ASN A 148 14.64 -5.19 -9.79
CA ASN A 148 14.58 -6.62 -10.02
C ASN A 148 16.04 -7.13 -10.21
N ASN A 149 16.32 -8.42 -10.05
CA ASN A 149 17.66 -8.96 -10.33
C ASN A 149 18.18 -8.64 -11.76
N ASP A 150 17.34 -8.07 -12.63
CA ASP A 150 17.61 -7.57 -13.98
C ASP A 150 18.08 -6.10 -14.07
N GLY A 151 18.18 -5.36 -12.97
CA GLY A 151 18.57 -3.94 -12.99
C GLY A 151 17.41 -2.92 -13.11
N ARG A 152 16.14 -3.35 -13.22
CA ARG A 152 15.01 -2.46 -13.54
C ARG A 152 14.18 -2.12 -12.30
N SER A 153 13.96 -0.82 -12.06
CA SER A 153 13.02 -0.33 -11.06
C SER A 153 11.67 0.01 -11.69
N HIS A 154 10.60 -0.11 -10.92
CA HIS A 154 9.22 0.06 -11.36
C HIS A 154 8.55 1.27 -10.70
N PHE A 155 7.46 1.74 -11.30
CA PHE A 155 6.53 2.67 -10.67
C PHE A 155 5.10 2.38 -11.10
N LEU A 156 4.14 2.56 -10.21
CA LEU A 156 2.73 2.31 -10.49
C LEU A 156 2.08 3.56 -11.10
N ALA A 157 1.47 3.39 -12.27
CA ALA A 157 0.82 4.45 -13.02
C ALA A 157 -0.70 4.32 -13.00
N PHE A 158 -1.37 5.34 -12.47
CA PHE A 158 -2.82 5.43 -12.39
C PHE A 158 -3.36 6.22 -13.59
N PRO A 159 -4.33 5.66 -14.34
CA PRO A 159 -5.02 6.38 -15.42
C PRO A 159 -5.84 7.56 -14.87
N THR A 160 -6.42 8.39 -15.74
CA THR A 160 -7.23 9.56 -15.30
C THR A 160 -8.58 9.16 -14.68
N GLY A 161 -9.01 7.92 -14.86
CA GLY A 161 -10.26 7.39 -14.32
C GLY A 161 -10.47 5.93 -14.69
N LYS A 162 -11.62 5.36 -14.33
CA LYS A 162 -11.95 3.95 -14.57
C LYS A 162 -12.10 3.59 -16.06
N ASP A 163 -12.54 4.53 -16.89
CA ASP A 163 -12.80 4.28 -18.31
C ASP A 163 -11.63 4.73 -19.21
N ALA A 164 -10.57 5.29 -18.60
CA ALA A 164 -9.41 5.77 -19.31
C ALA A 164 -8.47 4.62 -19.73
N PRO A 165 -7.74 4.78 -20.85
CA PRO A 165 -6.74 3.80 -21.27
C PRO A 165 -5.70 3.53 -20.18
N VAL A 166 -5.29 2.27 -20.07
CA VAL A 166 -4.24 1.84 -19.15
C VAL A 166 -2.91 2.48 -19.55
N ILE A 167 -2.19 3.02 -18.57
CA ILE A 167 -0.86 3.58 -18.78
C ILE A 167 0.16 2.45 -18.76
N SER A 168 0.90 2.27 -19.84
CA SER A 168 1.91 1.22 -19.98
C SER A 168 3.21 1.78 -20.56
N ASN A 169 4.22 0.92 -20.72
CA ASN A 169 5.46 1.31 -21.41
C ASN A 169 5.22 1.71 -22.87
N GLN A 170 4.16 1.22 -23.52
CA GLN A 170 3.79 1.66 -24.86
C GLN A 170 3.33 3.12 -24.87
N THR A 171 2.69 3.60 -23.79
CA THR A 171 2.29 5.01 -23.67
C THR A 171 3.49 5.96 -23.70
N LEU A 172 4.67 5.50 -23.26
CA LEU A 172 5.92 6.28 -23.31
C LEU A 172 6.44 6.46 -24.75
N THR A 173 6.23 5.45 -25.61
CA THR A 173 6.85 5.33 -26.94
C THR A 173 5.88 5.58 -28.10
N ALA A 174 4.59 5.33 -27.91
CA ALA A 174 3.52 5.51 -28.89
C ALA A 174 2.30 6.18 -28.21
N PRO A 175 2.14 7.52 -28.33
CA PRO A 175 1.17 8.29 -27.57
C PRO A 175 -0.29 8.17 -28.07
N THR A 176 -0.71 7.00 -28.56
CA THR A 176 -2.03 6.84 -29.17
C THR A 176 -3.15 7.18 -28.17
N GLY A 177 -3.86 8.29 -28.41
CA GLY A 177 -4.94 8.77 -27.55
C GLY A 177 -4.50 9.52 -26.27
N ALA A 178 -3.21 9.70 -26.02
CA ALA A 178 -2.68 10.46 -24.88
C ALA A 178 -2.22 11.86 -25.28
N SER A 179 -2.40 12.86 -24.40
CA SER A 179 -1.88 14.21 -24.65
C SER A 179 -0.35 14.24 -24.57
N LEU A 180 0.30 15.14 -25.33
CA LEU A 180 1.74 15.34 -25.28
C LEU A 180 2.22 15.70 -23.86
N GLU A 181 1.44 16.49 -23.13
CA GLU A 181 1.74 16.86 -21.74
C GLU A 181 1.76 15.63 -20.82
N LEU A 182 0.79 14.73 -20.94
CA LEU A 182 0.75 13.49 -20.14
C LEU A 182 1.97 12.63 -20.45
N VAL A 183 2.31 12.48 -21.72
CA VAL A 183 3.45 11.68 -22.17
C VAL A 183 4.75 12.24 -21.63
N GLU A 184 4.93 13.56 -21.66
CA GLU A 184 6.12 14.20 -21.13
C GLU A 184 6.23 14.04 -19.62
N ARG A 185 5.14 14.31 -18.87
CA ARG A 185 5.08 14.07 -17.41
C ARG A 185 5.42 12.61 -17.08
N LEU A 186 4.88 11.67 -17.85
CA LEU A 186 5.12 10.25 -17.65
C LEU A 186 6.57 9.87 -17.95
N ARG A 187 7.19 10.40 -19.02
CA ARG A 187 8.62 10.16 -19.32
C ARG A 187 9.54 10.74 -18.26
N THR A 188 9.30 11.99 -17.85
CA THR A 188 10.07 12.64 -16.78
C THR A 188 9.95 11.83 -15.49
N PHE A 189 8.74 11.40 -15.14
CA PHE A 189 8.53 10.58 -13.96
C PHE A 189 9.19 9.21 -14.09
N ALA A 190 9.07 8.57 -15.25
CA ALA A 190 9.64 7.25 -15.50
C ALA A 190 11.15 7.27 -15.25
N ALA A 191 11.89 8.23 -15.81
CA ALA A 191 13.33 8.35 -15.60
C ALA A 191 14.09 7.01 -15.81
N GLY A 192 13.72 6.27 -16.86
CA GLY A 192 14.29 4.95 -17.19
C GLY A 192 13.65 3.75 -16.46
N ARG A 193 12.64 3.99 -15.61
CA ARG A 193 11.91 2.95 -14.87
C ARG A 193 10.77 2.36 -15.70
N THR A 194 10.43 1.12 -15.39
CA THR A 194 9.35 0.39 -16.05
C THR A 194 8.00 0.77 -15.45
N VAL A 195 7.01 1.01 -16.31
CA VAL A 195 5.63 1.28 -15.89
C VAL A 195 5.00 -0.01 -15.40
N LEU A 196 4.44 0.05 -14.20
CA LEU A 196 3.46 -0.90 -13.70
C LEU A 196 2.06 -0.31 -13.91
N PRO A 197 1.21 -0.90 -14.78
CA PRO A 197 -0.12 -0.38 -15.02
C PRO A 197 -1.07 -0.64 -13.83
N PHE A 198 -1.78 0.39 -13.38
CA PHE A 198 -2.99 0.21 -12.57
C PHE A 198 -4.16 -0.14 -13.49
N ASP A 199 -4.36 -1.43 -13.71
CA ASP A 199 -5.34 -1.97 -14.67
C ASP A 199 -6.63 -2.53 -14.00
N GLY A 200 -7.40 -3.33 -14.74
CA GLY A 200 -8.62 -3.98 -14.24
C GLY A 200 -8.37 -4.90 -13.05
N SER A 201 -7.26 -5.63 -13.02
CA SER A 201 -6.96 -6.59 -11.94
C SER A 201 -6.83 -5.88 -10.60
N TRP A 202 -6.08 -4.78 -10.55
CA TRP A 202 -5.93 -3.95 -9.36
C TRP A 202 -7.24 -3.33 -8.91
N ARG A 203 -8.10 -2.97 -9.85
CA ARG A 203 -9.40 -2.37 -9.57
C ARG A 203 -10.39 -3.37 -9.00
N THR A 204 -10.39 -4.61 -9.48
CA THR A 204 -11.37 -5.62 -9.05
C THR A 204 -10.89 -6.46 -7.87
N ALA A 205 -9.58 -6.44 -7.56
CA ALA A 205 -9.05 -7.20 -6.43
C ALA A 205 -9.75 -6.86 -5.12
N LYS A 206 -10.23 -7.87 -4.41
CA LYS A 206 -10.85 -7.66 -3.10
C LYS A 206 -9.81 -7.21 -2.06
N VAL A 207 -8.64 -7.85 -2.08
CA VAL A 207 -7.50 -7.53 -1.20
C VAL A 207 -6.27 -7.27 -2.05
N VAL A 208 -5.58 -6.16 -1.78
CA VAL A 208 -4.20 -5.94 -2.26
C VAL A 208 -3.27 -6.07 -1.05
N HIS A 209 -2.33 -7.01 -1.12
CA HIS A 209 -1.41 -7.29 -0.02
C HIS A 209 -0.01 -6.77 -0.32
N PHE A 210 0.50 -5.92 0.57
CA PHE A 210 1.81 -5.31 0.47
C PHE A 210 2.80 -6.14 1.31
N ALA A 211 3.38 -7.16 0.67
CA ALA A 211 4.32 -8.06 1.34
C ALA A 211 5.71 -7.43 1.56
N SER A 212 6.41 -7.85 2.61
CA SER A 212 7.81 -7.50 2.86
C SER A 212 8.64 -8.77 3.09
N PHE A 213 9.55 -9.06 2.16
CA PHE A 213 10.51 -10.15 2.27
C PHE A 213 11.94 -9.63 2.11
N PRO A 214 12.55 -9.08 3.18
CA PRO A 214 13.92 -8.60 3.14
C PRO A 214 14.91 -9.64 2.61
N ASN A 215 14.75 -10.91 3.00
CA ASN A 215 15.62 -12.02 2.58
C ASN A 215 15.51 -12.37 1.08
N LYS A 216 14.41 -11.99 0.43
CA LYS A 216 14.22 -12.13 -1.03
C LYS A 216 14.40 -10.80 -1.76
N GLY A 217 14.85 -9.75 -1.05
CA GLY A 217 15.03 -8.41 -1.60
C GLY A 217 13.75 -7.58 -1.74
N TYR A 218 12.58 -8.11 -1.33
CA TYR A 218 11.30 -7.40 -1.42
C TYR A 218 11.12 -6.49 -0.21
N ARG A 219 11.29 -5.18 -0.40
CA ARG A 219 11.08 -4.17 0.65
C ARG A 219 10.48 -2.89 0.06
N LEU A 220 9.59 -2.25 0.82
CA LEU A 220 8.98 -0.97 0.49
C LEU A 220 9.84 0.21 0.95
N LEU A 221 11.05 0.31 0.40
CA LEU A 221 12.03 1.35 0.75
C LEU A 221 12.06 2.48 -0.28
N THR A 222 10.90 3.06 -0.57
CA THR A 222 10.82 4.23 -1.44
C THR A 222 9.79 5.21 -0.92
N HIS A 223 9.82 6.41 -1.47
CA HIS A 223 8.79 7.39 -1.21
C HIS A 223 7.63 7.26 -2.18
N PHE A 224 6.40 7.30 -1.67
CA PHE A 224 5.20 7.18 -2.49
C PHE A 224 5.14 8.22 -3.63
N TYR A 225 5.73 9.41 -3.45
CA TYR A 225 5.75 10.46 -4.47
C TYR A 225 6.69 10.16 -5.65
N THR A 226 7.68 9.28 -5.48
CA THR A 226 8.50 8.77 -6.60
C THR A 226 7.94 7.47 -7.17
N PHE A 227 7.06 6.77 -6.44
CA PHE A 227 6.53 5.47 -6.86
C PHE A 227 5.16 5.52 -7.53
N PHE A 228 4.29 6.45 -7.13
CA PHE A 228 2.97 6.60 -7.73
C PHE A 228 2.95 7.74 -8.74
N PHE A 229 2.63 7.40 -9.99
CA PHE A 229 2.33 8.37 -11.03
C PHE A 229 0.82 8.48 -11.21
N PHE A 230 0.27 9.68 -11.13
CA PHE A 230 -1.15 9.93 -11.39
C PHE A 230 -1.29 10.74 -12.68
N ALA A 231 -1.94 10.17 -13.69
CA ALA A 231 -2.19 10.88 -14.95
C ALA A 231 -3.06 12.11 -14.73
N ASP A 232 -4.07 12.03 -13.85
CA ASP A 232 -4.85 13.19 -13.41
C ASP A 232 -4.01 14.08 -12.46
N PRO A 233 -3.64 15.31 -12.88
CA PRO A 233 -2.90 16.25 -12.01
C PRO A 233 -3.64 16.62 -10.74
N SER A 234 -4.98 16.60 -10.76
CA SER A 234 -5.78 16.94 -9.59
C SER A 234 -5.65 15.88 -8.51
N MET A 235 -5.65 14.61 -8.90
CA MET A 235 -5.36 13.52 -7.99
C MET A 235 -3.91 13.56 -7.49
N ASP A 236 -2.94 13.80 -8.39
CA ASP A 236 -1.52 13.90 -8.01
C ASP A 236 -1.32 14.91 -6.87
N ARG A 237 -1.89 16.11 -7.03
CA ARG A 237 -1.86 17.16 -5.99
C ARG A 237 -2.50 16.71 -4.69
N ARG A 238 -3.67 16.07 -4.75
CA ARG A 238 -4.41 15.63 -3.54
C ARG A 238 -3.63 14.61 -2.73
N ILE A 239 -2.97 13.65 -3.39
CA ILE A 239 -2.24 12.59 -2.72
C ILE A 239 -0.85 13.06 -2.27
N LYS A 240 -0.15 13.88 -3.06
CA LYS A 240 1.26 14.23 -2.80
C LYS A 240 1.50 15.55 -2.08
N VAL A 241 0.64 16.56 -2.25
CA VAL A 241 0.97 17.94 -1.87
C VAL A 241 0.48 18.32 -0.46
N ARG A 242 -0.11 17.39 0.31
CA ARG A 242 -0.63 17.68 1.66
C ARG A 242 0.41 17.61 2.79
N GLN A 243 1.71 17.80 2.51
CA GLN A 243 2.79 17.82 3.52
C GLN A 243 3.34 19.22 3.82
N ARG A 244 2.48 20.25 3.88
CA ARG A 244 2.84 21.56 4.46
C ARG A 244 1.72 22.09 5.33
#